data_AF-A0A820UBR3-F1
#
_entry.id   AF-A0A820UBR3-F1
#
_cell.length_a   1.000
_cell.length_b   1.000
_cell.length_c   1.000
_cell.angle_alpha   90.00
_cell.angle_beta   90.00
_cell.angle_gamma   90.00
#
_symmetry.space_group_name_H-M   'P 1'
#
loop_
_entity.id
_entity.type
_entity.pdbx_description
1 polymer ?
#
loop_
_entity_poly.entity_id
_entity_poly.type
_entity_poly.pdbx_seq_one_letter_code
_entity_poly.pdbx_strand_id
1 'polypeptide(L)'
;MTTHKSQGQTLGKIIIDLVMPPGPVEVASVYVPQSRVKQLDDLQIIRPFEFTALQVKPSTAQREELKRLDRIAKTTPKRFPISIIKPNEVELAHLYYLPKAHKPGIPLRPIISGLKHPTIKISKFFDDLLRTLFDQMALNSTVTSGFDLVKQQGNATFASPTLY
;
A
#
# COMPACT_ATOMS: atom_id res chain seq x y z
N MET A 1 3.29 13.76 -10.69
CA MET A 1 3.10 12.90 -9.49
C MET A 1 4.47 12.40 -9.03
N THR A 2 4.75 12.35 -7.72
CA THR A 2 6.06 11.86 -7.22
C THR A 2 6.07 10.35 -7.08
N THR A 3 7.26 9.75 -7.11
CA THR A 3 7.48 8.31 -6.89
C THR A 3 6.80 7.82 -5.61
N HIS A 4 6.93 8.57 -4.50
CA HIS A 4 6.29 8.26 -3.22
C HIS A 4 4.76 8.26 -3.32
N LYS A 5 4.16 9.23 -4.01
CA LYS A 5 2.70 9.35 -4.16
C LYS A 5 2.11 8.30 -5.09
N SER A 6 2.89 7.79 -6.05
CA SER A 6 2.46 6.74 -6.98
C SER A 6 2.47 5.34 -6.36
N GLN A 7 3.10 5.16 -5.21
CA GLN A 7 3.35 3.82 -4.66
C GLN A 7 2.05 3.07 -4.34
N GLY A 8 1.99 1.81 -4.78
CA GLY A 8 0.83 0.94 -4.58
C GLY A 8 -0.29 1.15 -5.61
N GLN A 9 -0.13 2.10 -6.53
CA GLN A 9 -1.08 2.33 -7.62
C GLN A 9 -0.66 1.55 -8.86
N THR A 10 -1.63 1.18 -9.69
CA THR A 10 -1.42 0.77 -11.08
C THR A 10 -1.91 1.89 -11.98
N LEU A 11 -1.04 2.38 -12.86
CA LEU A 11 -1.28 3.54 -13.72
C LEU A 11 -1.39 3.08 -15.17
N GLY A 12 -2.28 3.74 -15.93
CA GLY A 12 -2.54 3.39 -17.32
C GLY A 12 -1.34 3.67 -18.23
N LYS A 13 -0.87 4.93 -18.25
CA LYS A 13 0.34 5.34 -18.96
C LYS A 13 1.18 6.20 -18.05
N ILE A 14 2.50 6.04 -18.09
CA ILE A 14 3.41 6.85 -17.30
C ILE A 14 4.56 7.37 -18.15
N ILE A 15 4.98 8.56 -17.79
CA ILE A 15 6.15 9.20 -18.35
C ILE A 15 7.13 9.40 -17.19
N ILE A 16 8.35 8.89 -17.33
CA ILE A 16 9.38 8.92 -16.27
C ILE A 16 10.64 9.65 -16.75
N ASP A 17 11.25 10.35 -15.81
CA ASP A 17 12.58 10.93 -15.98
C ASP A 17 13.57 10.15 -15.12
N LEU A 18 14.58 9.56 -15.76
CA LEU A 18 15.60 8.74 -15.11
C LEU A 18 16.89 9.50 -14.80
N VAL A 19 16.97 10.78 -15.18
CA VAL A 19 18.06 11.65 -14.76
C VAL A 19 17.75 12.15 -13.35
N MET A 20 18.41 11.54 -12.37
CA MET A 20 18.18 11.84 -10.96
C MET A 20 18.82 13.18 -10.56
N PRO A 21 18.17 13.96 -9.68
CA PRO A 21 18.79 15.15 -9.10
C PRO A 21 20.02 14.78 -8.25
N PRO A 22 20.98 15.70 -8.07
CA PRO A 22 22.16 15.46 -7.26
C PRO A 22 21.77 15.14 -5.81
N GLY A 23 22.30 14.03 -5.28
CA GLY A 23 21.99 13.55 -3.94
C GLY A 23 21.98 12.02 -3.84
N PRO A 24 21.65 11.47 -2.66
CA PRO A 24 21.51 10.04 -2.48
C PRO A 24 20.33 9.52 -3.31
N VAL A 25 20.63 8.61 -4.25
CA VAL A 25 19.62 7.93 -5.07
C VAL A 25 19.22 6.63 -4.38
N GLU A 26 17.95 6.51 -4.04
CA GLU A 26 17.39 5.28 -3.50
C GLU A 26 16.98 4.31 -4.61
N VAL A 27 17.07 3.00 -4.35
CA VAL A 27 16.60 1.95 -5.28
C VAL A 27 15.14 2.18 -5.67
N ALA A 28 14.33 2.68 -4.72
CA ALA A 28 12.92 2.96 -4.93
C ALA A 28 12.68 4.06 -5.97
N SER A 29 13.57 5.05 -6.10
CA SER A 29 13.40 6.18 -7.02
C SER A 29 13.32 5.74 -8.48
N VAL A 30 13.95 4.61 -8.80
CA VAL A 30 14.03 4.06 -10.16
C VAL A 30 13.03 2.93 -10.36
N TYR A 31 12.93 2.02 -9.38
CA TYR A 31 12.09 0.82 -9.50
C TYR A 31 10.60 1.09 -9.30
N VAL A 32 10.24 1.99 -8.38
CA VAL A 32 8.83 2.25 -8.06
C VAL A 32 8.09 2.84 -9.26
N PRO A 33 8.58 3.86 -10.00
CA PRO A 33 7.87 4.38 -11.17
C PRO A 33 7.67 3.30 -12.24
N GLN A 34 8.71 2.54 -12.57
CA GLN A 34 8.64 1.49 -13.60
C GLN A 34 7.62 0.38 -13.26
N SER A 35 7.48 0.04 -11.97
CA SER A 35 6.52 -0.97 -11.50
C SER A 35 5.06 -0.48 -11.42
N ARG A 36 4.74 0.74 -11.88
CA ARG A 36 3.36 1.25 -11.89
C ARG A 36 2.56 0.85 -13.12
N VAL A 37 3.19 0.50 -14.23
CA VAL A 37 2.51 0.08 -15.47
C VAL A 37 2.47 -1.43 -15.62
N LYS A 38 1.49 -1.92 -16.39
CA LYS A 38 1.34 -3.36 -16.68
C LYS A 38 2.12 -3.80 -17.91
N GLN A 39 2.36 -2.91 -18.86
CA GLN A 39 3.02 -3.19 -20.13
C GLN A 39 4.11 -2.14 -20.39
N LEU A 40 5.13 -2.53 -21.16
CA LEU A 40 6.24 -1.64 -21.50
C LEU A 40 5.79 -0.50 -22.43
N ASP A 41 4.81 -0.74 -23.31
CA ASP A 41 4.25 0.25 -24.24
C ASP A 41 3.59 1.44 -23.53
N ASP A 42 3.22 1.25 -22.26
CA ASP A 42 2.64 2.28 -21.40
C ASP A 42 3.70 3.09 -20.63
N LEU A 43 4.99 2.78 -20.80
CA LEU A 43 6.12 3.46 -20.18
C LEU A 43 6.88 4.30 -21.21
N GLN A 44 6.97 5.61 -20.97
CA GLN A 44 7.81 6.49 -21.77
C GLN A 44 8.92 7.12 -20.91
N ILE A 45 10.15 7.08 -21.41
CA ILE A 45 11.29 7.75 -20.78
C ILE A 45 11.53 9.07 -21.51
N ILE A 46 11.56 10.19 -20.77
CA ILE A 46 11.54 11.55 -21.36
C ILE A 46 12.86 11.90 -22.05
N ARG A 47 13.98 11.37 -21.56
CA ARG A 47 15.32 11.71 -22.05
C ARG A 47 16.32 10.57 -21.88
N PRO A 48 17.41 10.55 -22.67
CA PRO A 48 18.50 9.62 -22.46
C PRO A 48 19.04 9.69 -21.04
N PHE A 49 19.47 8.53 -20.52
CA PHE A 49 20.02 8.39 -19.18
C PHE A 49 21.14 7.36 -19.19
N GLU A 50 22.04 7.44 -18.20
CA GLU A 50 23.12 6.47 -18.03
C GLU A 50 22.59 5.17 -17.41
N PHE A 51 22.99 4.02 -17.93
CA PHE A 51 22.56 2.70 -17.41
C PHE A 51 22.92 2.49 -15.93
N THR A 52 23.93 3.20 -15.44
CA THR A 52 24.31 3.21 -14.02
C THR A 52 23.17 3.68 -13.11
N ALA A 53 22.24 4.51 -13.62
CA ALA A 53 21.04 4.92 -12.90
C ALA A 53 20.12 3.74 -12.55
N LEU A 54 20.18 2.62 -13.30
CA LEU A 54 19.41 1.41 -12.98
C LEU A 54 20.12 0.48 -11.99
N GLN A 55 21.41 0.71 -11.73
CA GLN A 55 22.26 -0.17 -10.92
C GLN A 55 22.37 0.28 -9.45
N VAL A 56 21.31 0.91 -8.93
CA VAL A 56 21.29 1.36 -7.54
C VAL A 56 21.38 0.15 -6.61
N LYS A 57 22.44 0.08 -5.81
CA LYS A 57 22.67 -1.04 -4.90
C LYS A 57 21.78 -0.89 -3.65
N PRO A 58 21.11 -1.96 -3.20
CA PRO A 58 20.40 -1.94 -1.93
C PRO A 58 21.37 -1.68 -0.78
N SER A 59 20.88 -0.99 0.25
CA SER A 59 21.63 -0.74 1.48
C SER A 59 22.00 -2.04 2.19
N THR A 60 22.94 -1.99 3.14
CA THR A 60 23.33 -3.15 3.94
C THR A 60 22.14 -3.74 4.67
N ALA A 61 21.32 -2.89 5.29
CA ALA A 61 20.09 -3.29 5.99
C ALA A 61 19.07 -3.98 5.04
N GLN A 62 18.90 -3.45 3.82
CA GLN A 62 18.02 -4.07 2.82
C GLN A 62 18.54 -5.45 2.37
N ARG A 63 19.86 -5.60 2.22
CA ARG A 63 20.49 -6.88 1.86
C ARG A 63 20.35 -7.91 2.98
N GLU A 64 20.50 -7.50 4.23
CA GLU A 64 20.30 -8.38 5.39
C GLU A 64 18.85 -8.85 5.50
N GLU A 65 17.89 -7.95 5.27
CA GLU A 65 16.47 -8.30 5.28
C GLU A 65 16.12 -9.27 4.15
N LEU A 66 16.63 -9.05 2.93
CA LEU A 66 16.45 -10.00 1.82
C LEU A 66 17.01 -11.40 2.17
N LYS A 67 18.19 -11.48 2.79
CA LYS A 67 18.76 -12.75 3.27
C LYS A 67 17.91 -13.40 4.36
N ARG A 68 17.28 -12.60 5.23
CA ARG A 68 16.37 -13.10 6.28
C ARG A 68 15.10 -13.68 5.66
N LEU A 69 14.50 -12.98 4.70
CA LEU A 69 13.29 -13.42 3.99
C LEU A 69 13.53 -14.71 3.18
N ASP A 70 14.67 -14.84 2.50
CA ASP A 70 15.05 -16.07 1.79
C ASP A 70 15.17 -17.28 2.73
N ARG A 71 15.78 -17.09 3.91
CA ARG A 71 15.83 -18.14 4.94
C ARG A 71 14.44 -18.55 5.44
N ILE A 72 13.54 -17.58 5.62
CA ILE A 72 12.16 -17.86 6.03
C ILE A 72 11.45 -18.64 4.93
N ALA A 73 11.50 -18.20 3.68
CA ALA A 73 10.86 -18.88 2.56
C ALA A 73 11.30 -20.35 2.42
N LYS A 74 12.58 -20.65 2.67
CA LYS A 74 13.13 -22.02 2.65
C LYS A 74 12.73 -22.88 3.86
N THR A 75 12.46 -22.27 5.01
CA THR A 75 12.14 -22.98 6.26
C THR A 75 10.64 -23.17 6.47
N THR A 76 9.80 -22.27 5.96
CA THR A 76 8.33 -22.32 6.09
C THR A 76 7.72 -23.63 5.59
N PRO A 77 8.03 -24.16 4.40
CA PRO A 77 7.44 -25.42 3.92
C PRO A 77 7.80 -26.64 4.77
N LYS A 78 8.96 -26.61 5.44
CA LYS A 78 9.43 -27.69 6.33
C LYS A 78 8.72 -27.67 7.68
N ARG A 79 8.39 -26.47 8.18
CA ARG A 79 7.71 -26.25 9.47
C ARG A 79 6.20 -26.40 9.36
N PHE A 80 5.65 -26.02 8.22
CA PHE A 80 4.22 -26.08 7.93
C PHE A 80 4.05 -26.88 6.64
N PRO A 81 4.00 -28.23 6.70
CA PRO A 81 3.66 -29.04 5.56
C PRO A 81 2.19 -28.75 5.21
N ILE A 82 1.96 -27.81 4.31
CA ILE A 82 0.63 -27.42 3.85
C ILE A 82 0.09 -28.59 3.02
N SER A 83 -0.73 -29.44 3.63
CA SER A 83 -1.55 -30.39 2.91
C SER A 83 -2.67 -29.62 2.19
N ILE A 84 -2.68 -29.74 0.87
CA ILE A 84 -3.81 -29.41 -0.01
C ILE A 84 -4.16 -27.92 -0.04
N ILE A 85 -3.22 -27.08 -0.48
CA ILE A 85 -3.61 -25.88 -1.22
C ILE A 85 -3.48 -26.23 -2.70
N LYS A 86 -4.60 -26.25 -3.42
CA LYS A 86 -4.57 -26.28 -4.89
C LYS A 86 -3.78 -25.04 -5.35
N PRO A 87 -2.62 -25.19 -6.00
CA PRO A 87 -1.67 -24.09 -6.23
C PRO A 87 -2.27 -22.91 -7.01
N ASN A 88 -3.35 -23.15 -7.76
CA ASN A 88 -3.97 -22.17 -8.65
C ASN A 88 -5.23 -21.50 -8.07
N GLU A 89 -5.70 -21.88 -6.88
CA GLU A 89 -6.96 -21.34 -6.31
C GLU A 89 -6.73 -20.43 -5.09
N VAL A 90 -5.60 -20.56 -4.39
CA VAL A 90 -5.40 -19.92 -3.09
C VAL A 90 -3.99 -19.35 -2.99
N GLU A 91 -3.89 -18.06 -2.65
CA GLU A 91 -2.62 -17.37 -2.39
C GLU A 91 -2.40 -17.23 -0.87
N LEU A 92 -1.17 -17.40 -0.39
CA LEU A 92 -0.84 -17.14 1.01
C LEU A 92 -0.90 -15.64 1.32
N ALA A 93 -1.12 -15.29 2.59
CA ALA A 93 -1.16 -13.90 2.98
C ALA A 93 0.24 -13.29 2.79
N HIS A 94 0.33 -12.23 1.99
CA HIS A 94 1.60 -11.58 1.68
C HIS A 94 1.80 -10.40 2.62
N LEU A 95 2.81 -10.49 3.50
CA LEU A 95 3.29 -9.36 4.28
C LEU A 95 4.23 -8.52 3.40
N TYR A 96 3.88 -7.26 3.18
CA TYR A 96 4.75 -6.28 2.53
C TYR A 96 4.69 -4.95 3.27
N TYR A 97 5.62 -4.06 2.92
CA TYR A 97 5.78 -2.79 3.63
C TYR A 97 5.64 -1.61 2.67
N LEU A 98 4.87 -0.60 3.07
CA LEU A 98 4.74 0.67 2.35
C LEU A 98 5.54 1.78 3.05
N PRO A 99 6.55 2.37 2.41
CA PRO A 99 7.25 3.59 2.83
C PRO A 99 6.33 4.72 3.32
N LYS A 100 6.57 5.17 4.55
CA LYS A 100 6.03 6.38 5.14
C LYS A 100 7.13 7.42 5.30
N ALA A 101 7.48 8.11 4.22
CA ALA A 101 8.51 9.16 4.25
C ALA A 101 8.18 10.35 5.18
N HIS A 102 6.91 10.52 5.58
CA HIS A 102 6.44 11.65 6.38
C HIS A 102 6.39 11.39 7.90
N LYS A 103 6.78 10.21 8.39
CA LYS A 103 6.82 9.90 9.83
C LYS A 103 8.23 9.47 10.25
N PRO A 104 8.99 10.36 10.93
CA PRO A 104 10.29 10.00 11.50
C PRO A 104 10.16 8.79 12.43
N GLY A 105 11.11 7.86 12.37
CA GLY A 105 11.15 6.68 13.24
C GLY A 105 10.20 5.53 12.88
N ILE A 106 9.23 5.72 11.97
CA ILE A 106 8.32 4.66 11.50
C ILE A 106 8.27 4.69 9.97
N PRO A 107 9.37 4.29 9.30
CA PRO A 107 9.54 4.50 7.86
C PRO A 107 8.66 3.59 7.01
N LEU A 108 7.98 2.60 7.59
CA LEU A 108 7.20 1.59 6.88
C LEU A 108 5.80 1.40 7.50
N ARG A 109 4.79 1.17 6.66
CA ARG A 109 3.49 0.62 7.04
C ARG A 109 3.51 -0.87 6.72
N PRO A 110 3.49 -1.78 7.70
CA PRO A 110 3.27 -3.19 7.41
C PRO A 110 1.85 -3.37 6.87
N ILE A 111 1.72 -4.11 5.77
CA ILE A 111 0.45 -4.50 5.15
C ILE A 111 0.45 -6.02 5.01
N ILE A 112 -0.60 -6.65 5.51
CA ILE A 112 -0.86 -8.08 5.28
C ILE A 112 -1.95 -8.15 4.22
N SER A 113 -1.61 -8.54 2.99
CA SER A 113 -2.59 -8.77 1.93
C SER A 113 -3.12 -10.20 2.01
N GLY A 114 -4.41 -10.34 2.31
CA GLY A 114 -5.13 -11.60 2.30
C GLY A 114 -5.90 -11.86 1.00
N LEU A 115 -5.55 -11.20 -0.12
CA LEU A 115 -6.24 -11.40 -1.39
C LEU A 115 -6.11 -12.86 -1.84
N LYS A 116 -7.23 -13.54 -2.09
CA LYS A 116 -7.31 -15.00 -2.38
C LYS A 116 -6.78 -15.91 -1.28
N HIS A 117 -6.63 -15.40 -0.05
CA HIS A 117 -6.26 -16.19 1.12
C HIS A 117 -7.39 -17.16 1.50
N PRO A 118 -7.11 -18.39 1.96
CA PRO A 118 -8.16 -19.36 2.22
C PRO A 118 -9.11 -18.91 3.34
N THR A 119 -8.69 -17.99 4.20
CA THR A 119 -9.52 -17.43 5.27
C THR A 119 -10.37 -16.22 4.86
N ILE A 120 -10.24 -15.70 3.62
CA ILE A 120 -10.99 -14.49 3.22
C ILE A 120 -12.51 -14.71 3.25
N LYS A 121 -12.96 -15.94 2.95
CA LYS A 121 -14.38 -16.32 3.04
C LYS A 121 -14.89 -16.36 4.49
N ILE A 122 -14.01 -16.66 5.45
CA ILE A 122 -14.34 -16.63 6.88
C ILE A 122 -14.52 -15.18 7.32
N SER A 123 -13.59 -14.29 6.96
CA SER A 123 -13.73 -12.86 7.24
C SER A 123 -14.98 -12.27 6.60
N LYS A 124 -15.30 -12.64 5.35
CA LYS A 124 -16.55 -12.24 4.69
C LYS A 124 -17.79 -12.79 5.39
N PHE A 125 -17.77 -14.05 5.81
CA PHE A 125 -18.88 -14.65 6.55
C PHE A 125 -19.14 -13.91 7.88
N PHE A 126 -18.09 -13.60 8.64
CA PHE A 126 -18.22 -12.79 9.85
C PHE A 126 -18.70 -11.36 9.55
N ASP A 127 -18.17 -10.73 8.49
CA ASP A 127 -18.61 -9.40 8.07
C ASP A 127 -20.10 -9.43 7.69
N ASP A 128 -20.56 -10.40 6.91
CA ASP A 128 -21.96 -10.56 6.50
C ASP A 128 -22.87 -10.82 7.73
N LEU A 129 -22.42 -11.63 8.70
CA LEU A 129 -23.16 -11.89 9.94
C LEU A 129 -23.28 -10.64 10.81
N LEU A 130 -22.19 -9.88 10.95
CA LEU A 130 -22.13 -8.70 11.80
C LEU A 130 -22.70 -7.45 11.12
N ARG A 131 -22.73 -7.40 9.78
CA ARG A 131 -23.19 -6.24 9.00
C ARG A 131 -24.59 -5.81 9.41
N THR A 132 -25.50 -6.76 9.58
CA THR A 132 -26.88 -6.46 10.02
C THR A 132 -26.92 -5.75 11.37
N LEU A 133 -26.09 -6.18 12.33
CA LEU A 133 -25.99 -5.55 13.66
C LEU A 133 -25.33 -4.16 13.55
N PHE A 134 -24.27 -4.04 12.77
CA PHE A 134 -23.60 -2.77 12.52
C PHE A 134 -24.52 -1.76 11.85
N ASP A 135 -25.28 -2.16 10.83
CA ASP A 135 -26.18 -1.27 10.11
C ASP A 135 -27.31 -0.78 11.04
N GLN A 136 -27.86 -1.66 11.87
CA GLN A 136 -28.85 -1.28 12.89
C GLN A 136 -28.29 -0.27 13.91
N MET A 137 -27.06 -0.48 14.38
CA MET A 137 -26.40 0.45 15.30
C MET A 137 -25.98 1.76 14.61
N ALA A 138 -25.60 1.70 13.34
CA ALA A 138 -25.15 2.82 12.54
C ALA A 138 -26.28 3.81 12.22
N LEU A 139 -27.53 3.35 12.13
CA LEU A 139 -28.70 4.22 11.90
C LEU A 139 -28.76 5.42 12.88
N ASN A 140 -28.36 5.20 14.13
CA ASN A 140 -28.47 6.20 15.20
C ASN A 140 -27.14 6.83 15.60
N SER A 141 -26.01 6.30 15.10
CA SER A 141 -24.66 6.69 15.54
C SER A 141 -23.78 7.20 14.41
N THR A 142 -24.11 6.89 13.16
CA THR A 142 -23.28 7.23 12.01
C THR A 142 -23.88 8.40 11.25
N VAL A 143 -23.11 9.48 11.18
CA VAL A 143 -23.44 10.63 10.35
C VAL A 143 -23.15 10.26 8.90
N THR A 144 -24.20 10.06 8.12
CA THR A 144 -24.11 9.75 6.68
C THR A 144 -23.79 10.98 5.84
N SER A 145 -24.12 12.17 6.35
CA SER A 145 -23.96 13.46 5.65
C SER A 145 -23.71 14.58 6.65
N GLY A 146 -22.64 15.35 6.42
CA GLY A 146 -22.30 16.51 7.25
C GLY A 146 -23.36 17.61 7.21
N PHE A 147 -24.08 17.75 6.08
CA PHE A 147 -25.16 18.73 5.96
C PHE A 147 -26.37 18.38 6.83
N ASP A 148 -26.70 17.10 6.94
CA ASP A 148 -27.83 16.63 7.76
C ASP A 148 -27.51 16.73 9.26
N LEU A 149 -26.25 16.50 9.63
CA LEU A 149 -25.77 16.77 10.99
C LEU A 149 -25.88 18.25 11.35
N VAL A 150 -25.48 19.16 10.45
CA VAL A 150 -25.57 20.62 10.67
C VAL A 150 -27.02 21.07 10.80
N LYS A 151 -27.95 20.48 10.01
CA LYS A 151 -29.40 20.75 10.15
C LYS A 151 -29.97 20.23 11.47
N GLN A 152 -29.54 19.05 11.94
CA GLN A 152 -29.94 18.52 13.25
C GLN A 152 -29.38 19.35 14.41
N GLN A 153 -28.19 19.94 14.24
CA GLN A 153 -27.54 20.84 15.20
C GLN A 153 -28.02 22.30 15.09
N GLY A 154 -29.22 22.54 14.53
CA GLY A 154 -29.76 23.83 14.09
C GLY A 154 -29.88 24.99 15.11
N ASN A 155 -29.14 24.98 16.21
CA ASN A 155 -28.99 26.08 17.16
C ASN A 155 -27.54 26.31 17.63
N ALA A 156 -26.52 25.76 16.95
CA ALA A 156 -25.13 26.11 17.27
C ALA A 156 -24.76 27.47 16.66
N THR A 157 -24.81 28.54 17.47
CA THR A 157 -24.27 29.86 17.13
C THR A 157 -22.76 29.74 16.94
N PHE A 158 -22.29 29.84 15.69
CA PHE A 158 -20.87 29.95 15.41
C PHE A 158 -20.37 31.31 15.91
N ALA A 159 -19.52 31.32 16.94
CA ALA A 159 -18.85 32.53 17.39
C ALA A 159 -18.04 33.12 16.23
N SER A 160 -18.25 34.40 15.94
CA SER A 160 -17.51 35.11 14.89
C SER A 160 -16.01 35.06 15.18
N PRO A 161 -15.16 34.86 14.16
CA PRO A 161 -13.72 34.82 14.36
C PRO A 161 -13.23 36.22 14.74
N THR A 162 -12.64 36.34 15.93
CA THR A 162 -11.88 37.53 16.31
C THR A 162 -10.64 37.57 15.43
N LEU A 163 -10.58 38.56 14.53
CA LEU A 163 -9.38 38.90 13.77
C LEU A 163 -8.31 39.39 14.75
N TYR A 164 -7.21 38.66 14.85
CA TYR A 164 -5.91 39.13 15.32
C TYR A 164 -4.89 38.87 14.22
#